data_AF-A0A382LCX4-F1
#
_entry.id   AF-A0A382LCX4-F1
#
_cell.length_a   1.000
_cell.length_b   1.000
_cell.length_c   1.000
_cell.angle_alpha   90.00
_cell.angle_beta   90.00
_cell.angle_gamma   90.00
#
_symmetry.space_group_name_H-M   'P 1'
#
loop_
_entity.id
_entity.type
_entity.pdbx_description
1 polymer ?
#
loop_
_entity_poly.entity_id
_entity_poly.type
_entity_poly.pdbx_seq_one_letter_code
_entity_poly.pdbx_strand_id
1 'polypeptide(L)'
;MIKKAFEAGLTDVGENYVEDFSDKQTSYHPSGLNYHFIGRLPTKKVRKIVGKAHLIHSVGSVKLAKKIDFVSSEEKIRQDILIQVNQGGELSKSGIEP
;
A
#
# COMPACT_ATOMS: atom_id res chain seq x y z
N MET A 1 -15.04 0.57 -12.35
CA MET A 1 -13.95 0.15 -13.26
C MET A 1 -13.23 -1.09 -12.73
N ILE A 2 -12.81 -1.12 -11.46
CA ILE A 2 -12.17 -2.30 -10.82
C ILE A 2 -12.95 -3.61 -11.03
N LYS A 3 -14.27 -3.62 -10.78
CA LYS A 3 -15.11 -4.81 -11.00
C LYS A 3 -15.01 -5.36 -12.44
N LYS A 4 -15.13 -4.50 -13.44
CA LYS A 4 -15.01 -4.89 -14.86
C LYS A 4 -13.61 -5.41 -15.21
N ALA A 5 -12.57 -4.79 -14.65
CA ALA A 5 -11.19 -5.25 -14.82
C ALA A 5 -10.97 -6.65 -14.20
N PHE A 6 -11.51 -6.88 -13.01
CA PHE A 6 -11.47 -8.17 -12.34
C PHE A 6 -12.25 -9.25 -13.09
N GLU A 7 -13.46 -8.94 -13.56
CA GLU A 7 -14.26 -9.84 -14.41
C GLU A 7 -13.57 -10.15 -15.76
N ALA A 8 -12.65 -9.29 -16.21
CA ALA A 8 -11.80 -9.52 -17.37
C ALA A 8 -10.49 -10.29 -17.05
N GLY A 9 -10.28 -10.69 -15.80
CA GLY A 9 -9.15 -11.53 -15.35
C GLY A 9 -8.00 -10.79 -14.66
N LEU A 10 -8.08 -9.48 -14.44
CA LEU A 10 -7.06 -8.74 -13.69
C LEU A 10 -7.22 -8.93 -12.19
N THR A 11 -6.21 -9.48 -11.53
CA THR A 11 -6.24 -9.80 -10.09
C THR A 11 -5.60 -8.74 -9.21
N ASP A 12 -4.76 -7.85 -9.76
CA ASP A 12 -3.97 -6.90 -8.98
C ASP A 12 -4.33 -5.46 -9.38
N VAL A 13 -4.67 -4.64 -8.38
CA VAL A 13 -5.03 -3.23 -8.57
C VAL A 13 -4.23 -2.34 -7.62
N GLY A 14 -3.72 -1.22 -8.13
CA GLY A 14 -2.94 -0.26 -7.35
C GLY A 14 -3.71 1.03 -7.10
N GLU A 15 -3.70 1.52 -5.86
CA GLU A 15 -4.27 2.82 -5.50
C GLU A 15 -3.22 3.76 -4.90
N ASN A 16 -3.33 5.04 -5.22
CA ASN A 16 -2.39 6.08 -4.80
C ASN A 16 -2.86 6.85 -3.56
N TYR A 17 -4.17 6.96 -3.35
CA TYR A 17 -4.76 7.75 -2.29
C TYR A 17 -5.39 6.84 -1.24
N VAL A 18 -5.17 7.14 0.04
CA VAL A 18 -5.62 6.27 1.15
C VAL A 18 -7.15 6.21 1.21
N GLU A 19 -7.81 7.33 0.95
CA GLU A 19 -9.26 7.46 0.92
C GLU A 19 -9.84 6.57 -0.19
N ASP A 20 -9.41 6.76 -1.43
CA ASP A 20 -9.82 5.93 -2.56
C ASP A 20 -9.57 4.44 -2.33
N PHE A 21 -8.39 4.07 -1.81
CA PHE A 21 -8.07 2.70 -1.45
C PHE A 21 -9.10 2.15 -0.46
N SER A 22 -9.36 2.89 0.63
CA SER A 22 -10.24 2.45 1.71
C SER A 22 -11.68 2.29 1.21
N ASP A 23 -12.17 3.26 0.45
CA ASP A 23 -13.54 3.29 -0.05
C ASP A 23 -13.77 2.17 -1.08
N LYS A 24 -12.84 1.99 -2.02
CA LYS A 24 -12.94 0.95 -3.06
C LYS A 24 -12.77 -0.45 -2.49
N GLN A 25 -11.79 -0.67 -1.60
CA GLN A 25 -11.58 -1.97 -0.97
C GLN A 25 -12.77 -2.34 -0.08
N THR A 26 -13.34 -1.39 0.66
CA THR A 26 -14.56 -1.65 1.45
C THR A 26 -15.76 -1.96 0.56
N SER A 27 -15.90 -1.25 -0.57
CA SER A 27 -17.05 -1.41 -1.48
C SER A 27 -16.98 -2.66 -2.35
N TYR A 28 -15.77 -3.14 -2.70
CA TYR A 28 -15.58 -4.26 -3.61
C TYR A 28 -14.27 -5.01 -3.34
N HIS A 29 -14.35 -6.12 -2.63
CA HIS A 29 -13.21 -6.99 -2.31
C HIS A 29 -13.60 -8.48 -2.44
N PRO A 30 -13.86 -8.97 -3.66
CA PRO A 30 -14.06 -10.39 -3.88
C PRO A 30 -12.76 -11.16 -3.57
N SER A 31 -12.90 -12.46 -3.28
CA SER A 31 -11.75 -13.34 -3.16
C SER A 31 -10.94 -13.35 -4.46
N GLY A 32 -9.61 -13.24 -4.35
CA GLY A 32 -8.68 -13.21 -5.48
C GLY A 32 -8.36 -11.81 -6.04
N LEU A 33 -8.98 -10.75 -5.54
CA LEU A 33 -8.61 -9.37 -5.90
C LEU A 33 -7.63 -8.77 -4.87
N ASN A 34 -6.41 -8.53 -5.31
CA ASN A 34 -5.33 -7.96 -4.52
C ASN A 34 -5.28 -6.44 -4.68
N TYR A 35 -5.44 -5.74 -3.56
CA TYR A 35 -5.25 -4.30 -3.51
C TYR A 35 -3.81 -3.96 -3.09
N HIS A 36 -3.09 -3.25 -3.94
CA HIS A 36 -1.76 -2.73 -3.67
C HIS A 36 -1.84 -1.24 -3.34
N PHE A 37 -1.02 -0.79 -2.39
CA PHE A 37 -0.87 0.64 -2.12
C PHE A 37 0.46 1.12 -2.72
N ILE A 38 0.38 1.99 -3.72
CA ILE A 38 1.54 2.44 -4.51
C ILE A 38 1.85 3.94 -4.35
N GLY A 39 0.93 4.70 -3.75
CA GLY A 39 1.12 6.13 -3.50
C GLY A 39 1.87 6.43 -2.22
N ARG A 40 2.10 7.70 -1.91
CA ARG A 40 2.75 8.10 -0.66
C ARG A 40 1.87 7.77 0.55
N LEU A 41 2.40 7.03 1.52
CA LEU A 41 1.68 6.66 2.76
C LEU A 41 2.06 7.55 3.95
N PRO A 42 1.21 8.49 4.40
CA PRO A 42 1.46 9.23 5.63
C PRO A 42 1.41 8.30 6.84
N THR A 43 2.35 8.43 7.78
CA THR A 43 2.43 7.58 8.99
C THR A 43 1.13 7.56 9.81
N LYS A 44 0.41 8.69 9.88
CA LYS A 44 -0.88 8.81 10.58
C LYS A 44 -2.02 8.00 9.93
N LYS A 45 -1.87 7.60 8.67
CA LYS A 45 -2.86 6.87 7.89
C LYS A 45 -2.51 5.38 7.72
N VAL A 46 -1.40 4.90 8.28
CA VAL A 46 -0.93 3.51 8.15
C VAL A 46 -1.99 2.48 8.56
N ARG A 47 -2.72 2.73 9.66
CA ARG A 47 -3.81 1.84 10.12
C ARG A 47 -4.94 1.63 9.12
N LYS A 48 -5.12 2.55 8.15
CA LYS A 48 -6.14 2.39 7.11
C LYS A 48 -5.74 1.40 6.02
N ILE A 49 -4.44 1.12 5.87
CA ILE A 49 -3.87 0.35 4.77
C ILE A 49 -3.36 -1.02 5.25
N VAL A 50 -2.68 -1.06 6.40
CA VAL A 50 -2.12 -2.30 6.95
C VAL A 50 -3.20 -3.35 7.17
N GLY A 51 -2.96 -4.57 6.68
CA GLY A 51 -3.89 -5.70 6.74
C GLY A 51 -5.00 -5.69 5.70
N LYS A 52 -5.18 -4.58 4.98
CA LYS A 52 -6.10 -4.48 3.84
C LYS A 52 -5.38 -4.50 2.50
N ALA A 53 -4.15 -4.00 2.47
CA ALA A 53 -3.30 -4.06 1.29
C ALA A 53 -2.59 -5.41 1.21
N HIS A 54 -2.63 -6.01 0.03
CA HIS A 54 -1.81 -7.16 -0.32
C HIS A 54 -0.32 -6.79 -0.24
N LEU A 55 0.07 -5.64 -0.80
CA LEU A 55 1.45 -5.15 -0.79
C LEU A 55 1.50 -3.62 -0.72
N ILE A 56 2.37 -3.07 0.13
CA ILE A 56 2.65 -1.63 0.21
C ILE A 56 3.98 -1.35 -0.48
N HIS A 57 3.96 -0.65 -1.61
CA HIS A 57 5.16 -0.47 -2.44
C HIS A 57 6.03 0.73 -2.02
N SER A 58 5.44 1.68 -1.31
CA SER A 58 5.98 3.02 -1.12
C SER A 58 6.73 3.23 0.20
N VAL A 59 7.41 2.20 0.73
CA VAL A 59 8.09 2.33 2.04
C VAL A 59 9.46 2.98 1.84
N GLY A 60 9.50 4.31 1.93
CA GLY A 60 10.72 5.10 1.73
C GLY A 60 11.39 5.63 3.01
N SER A 61 11.09 5.06 4.20
CA SER A 61 11.81 5.45 5.43
C SER A 61 11.68 4.42 6.55
N VAL A 62 12.69 4.35 7.43
CA VAL A 62 12.65 3.53 8.65
C VAL A 62 11.49 3.91 9.57
N LYS A 63 11.15 5.21 9.65
CA LYS A 63 10.02 5.69 10.45
C LYS A 63 8.69 5.09 9.98
N LEU A 64 8.48 5.03 8.66
CA LEU A 64 7.28 4.42 8.08
C LEU A 64 7.29 2.90 8.30
N ALA A 65 8.42 2.22 8.04
CA ALA A 65 8.57 0.79 8.26
C ALA A 65 8.24 0.39 9.72
N LYS A 66 8.82 1.10 10.70
CA LYS A 66 8.52 0.88 12.13
C LYS A 66 7.05 1.08 12.47
N LYS A 67 6.38 2.05 11.81
CA LYS A 67 4.95 2.26 12.05
C LYS A 67 4.09 1.15 11.45
N ILE A 68 4.46 0.64 10.27
CA ILE A 68 3.80 -0.51 9.64
C ILE A 68 3.98 -1.76 10.51
N ASP A 69 5.21 -2.02 10.97
CA ASP A 69 5.53 -3.15 11.85
C ASP A 69 4.75 -3.12 13.16
N PHE A 70 4.70 -1.96 13.83
CA PHE A 70 3.91 -1.76 15.04
C PHE A 70 2.42 -2.09 14.83
N VAL A 71 1.81 -1.56 13.76
CA VAL A 71 0.39 -1.81 13.48
C VAL A 71 0.15 -3.27 13.09
N SER A 72 1.04 -3.87 12.28
CA SER A 72 0.92 -5.27 11.86
C SER A 72 1.01 -6.21 13.06
N SER A 73 1.88 -5.89 14.04
CA SER A 73 2.03 -6.63 15.29
C SER A 73 0.79 -6.54 16.18
N GLU A 74 0.17 -5.36 16.31
CA GLU A 74 -1.09 -5.19 17.06
C GLU A 74 -2.23 -6.02 16.45
N GLU A 75 -2.32 -6.04 15.12
CA GLU A 75 -3.34 -6.79 14.36
C GLU A 75 -2.97 -8.29 14.21
N LYS A 76 -1.80 -8.72 14.70
CA LYS A 76 -1.26 -10.10 14.59
C LYS A 76 -1.19 -10.63 13.17
N ILE A 77 -0.79 -9.77 12.23
CA ILE A 77 -0.59 -10.10 10.82
C ILE A 77 0.84 -9.82 10.38
N ARG A 78 1.19 -10.32 9.19
CA ARG A 78 2.41 -9.93 8.48
C ARG A 78 2.00 -9.09 7.27
N GLN A 79 2.43 -7.82 7.24
CA GLN A 79 2.24 -6.95 6.09
C GLN A 79 3.46 -7.02 5.18
N ASP A 80 3.25 -7.43 3.93
CA ASP A 80 4.30 -7.37 2.92
C ASP A 80 4.49 -5.93 2.43
N ILE A 81 5.76 -5.56 2.22
CA ILE A 81 6.19 -4.24 1.78
C ILE A 81 7.28 -4.33 0.71
N LEU A 82 7.40 -3.29 -0.11
CA LEU A 82 8.60 -3.00 -0.89
C LEU A 82 9.27 -1.72 -0.36
N ILE A 83 10.58 -1.66 -0.48
CA ILE A 83 11.36 -0.46 -0.17
C ILE A 83 11.40 0.44 -1.41
N GLN A 84 10.98 1.69 -1.24
CA GLN A 84 11.04 2.68 -2.30
C GLN A 84 12.41 3.34 -2.30
N VAL A 85 13.19 3.15 -3.36
CA VAL A 85 14.53 3.72 -3.56
C VAL A 85 14.46 4.89 -4.54
N ASN A 86 15.08 6.01 -4.20
CA ASN A 86 15.28 7.14 -5.11
C ASN A 86 16.53 6.91 -5.97
N GLN A 87 16.37 6.25 -7.12
CA GLN A 87 17.51 5.96 -8.00
C GLN A 87 18.16 7.19 -8.63
N GLY A 88 17.45 8.33 -8.70
CA GLY A 88 17.91 9.52 -9.41
C GLY A 88 18.67 10.53 -8.56
N GLY A 89 18.72 10.36 -7.23
CA GLY A 89 19.29 11.37 -6.31
C GLY A 89 18.60 12.75 -6.38
N GLU A 90 17.47 12.84 -7.08
CA GLU A 90 16.72 14.09 -7.22
C GLU A 90 15.99 14.39 -5.90
N LEU A 91 16.29 15.52 -5.28
CA LEU A 91 15.68 15.95 -4.00
C LEU A 91 14.14 16.07 -4.07
N SER A 92 13.58 16.22 -5.27
CA SER A 92 12.13 16.29 -5.49
C SER A 92 11.43 14.93 -5.45
N LYS A 93 12.18 13.82 -5.57
CA LYS A 93 11.64 12.46 -5.61
C LYS A 93 11.63 11.81 -4.23
N SER A 94 10.64 10.96 -4.01
CA SER A 94 10.49 10.21 -2.76
C SER A 94 11.23 8.87 -2.82
N GLY A 95 11.81 8.45 -1.70
CA GLY A 95 12.50 7.17 -1.56
C GLY A 95 13.70 7.29 -0.63
N ILE A 96 14.30 6.16 -0.25
CA ILE A 96 15.61 6.13 0.40
C ILE A 96 16.73 6.27 -0.64
N GLU A 97 17.86 6.83 -0.23
CA GLU A 97 19.08 6.79 -1.04
C GLU A 97 19.54 5.32 -1.25
N PRO A 98 20.14 5.00 -2.41
CA PRO A 98 20.67 3.65 -2.71
C PRO A 98 21.74 3.15 -1.73
#